data_AF-A0A3D5KPC7-F1
#
_entry.id   AF-A0A3D5KPC7-F1
#
_cell.length_a   1.000
_cell.length_b   1.000
_cell.length_c   1.000
_cell.angle_alpha   90.00
_cell.angle_beta   90.00
_cell.angle_gamma   90.00
#
_symmetry.space_group_name_H-M   'P 1'
#
loop_
_entity.id
_entity.type
_entity.pdbx_description
1 polymer ?
#
loop_
_entity_poly.entity_id
_entity_poly.type
_entity_poly.pdbx_seq_one_letter_code
_entity_poly.pdbx_strand_id
1 'polypeptide(L)'
;MEIKLIEKKKFKHAVVSVISDQQSTAVVSAVTTYIPIEQFKEIFTFIGDLTKKEKITKLIFDKRELSVFHQPSMEWYFVEWKEKMYDLGLKTHRKILPKDEVFRQSVKIGRDKINKNFPNGKYTLMDIKYAETLEDAVAI
;
A
#
# COMPACT_ATOMS: atom_id res chain seq x y z
N MET A 1 3.43 21.18 -7.40
CA MET A 1 2.77 20.42 -8.47
C MET A 1 1.46 19.93 -7.90
N GLU A 2 0.33 20.26 -8.52
CA GLU A 2 -0.98 19.83 -8.05
C GLU A 2 -1.23 18.38 -8.50
N ILE A 3 -1.37 17.45 -7.56
CA ILE A 3 -1.63 16.05 -7.89
C ILE A 3 -3.11 15.87 -8.14
N LYS A 4 -3.47 15.56 -9.40
CA LYS A 4 -4.84 15.22 -9.76
C LYS A 4 -5.06 13.71 -9.72
N LEU A 5 -5.99 13.29 -8.88
CA LEU A 5 -6.39 11.90 -8.73
C LEU A 5 -7.64 11.60 -9.55
N ILE A 6 -7.63 10.48 -10.27
CA ILE A 6 -8.79 9.92 -10.96
C ILE A 6 -9.26 8.73 -10.13
N GLU A 7 -10.44 8.84 -9.51
CA GLU A 7 -11.03 7.76 -8.74
C GLU A 7 -11.34 6.56 -9.65
N LYS A 8 -10.93 5.37 -9.21
CA LYS A 8 -11.21 4.09 -9.88
C LYS A 8 -12.29 3.31 -9.16
N LYS A 9 -12.25 3.30 -7.82
CA LYS A 9 -13.25 2.63 -6.99
C LYS A 9 -13.24 3.15 -5.55
N LYS A 10 -14.42 3.40 -5.01
CA LYS A 10 -14.64 3.65 -3.59
C LYS A 10 -15.07 2.38 -2.87
N PHE A 11 -14.38 2.06 -1.79
CA PHE A 11 -14.73 0.99 -0.84
C PHE A 11 -15.21 1.62 0.47
N LYS A 12 -15.75 0.79 1.37
CA LYS A 12 -16.15 1.22 2.71
C LYS A 12 -15.00 1.85 3.53
N HIS A 13 -13.78 1.34 3.36
CA HIS A 13 -12.62 1.70 4.19
C HIS A 13 -11.49 2.39 3.42
N ALA A 14 -11.59 2.48 2.10
CA ALA A 14 -10.57 3.13 1.29
C ALA A 14 -11.13 3.66 -0.04
N VAL A 15 -10.42 4.62 -0.63
CA VAL A 15 -10.61 5.04 -2.02
C VAL A 15 -9.39 4.62 -2.82
N VAL A 16 -9.62 4.05 -3.99
CA VAL A 16 -8.57 3.71 -4.96
C VAL A 16 -8.64 4.68 -6.13
N SER A 17 -7.51 5.31 -6.42
CA SER A 17 -7.35 6.26 -7.51
C SER A 17 -6.06 6.00 -8.29
N VAL A 18 -5.93 6.61 -9.47
CA VAL A 18 -4.65 6.75 -10.19
C VAL A 18 -4.31 8.22 -10.35
N ILE A 19 -3.05 8.52 -10.59
CA ILE A 19 -2.60 9.89 -10.88
C ILE A 19 -2.85 10.18 -12.35
N SER A 20 -3.50 11.31 -12.68
CA SER A 20 -3.85 11.65 -14.07
C SER A 20 -2.64 11.62 -15.01
N ASP A 21 -1.54 12.19 -14.54
CA ASP A 21 -0.31 12.41 -15.33
C ASP A 21 0.69 11.25 -15.18
N GLN A 22 0.36 10.26 -14.33
CA GLN A 22 1.16 9.06 -14.06
C GLN A 22 0.22 7.87 -13.83
N GLN A 23 -0.49 7.44 -14.87
CA GLN A 23 -1.52 6.39 -14.75
C GLN A 23 -0.96 5.02 -14.27
N SER A 24 0.35 4.81 -14.39
CA SER A 24 1.05 3.64 -13.82
C SER A 24 1.24 3.71 -12.29
N THR A 25 0.79 4.78 -11.64
CA THR A 25 0.81 4.96 -10.18
C THR A 25 -0.61 4.90 -9.62
N ALA A 26 -0.86 3.88 -8.80
CA ALA A 26 -2.09 3.77 -8.04
C ALA A 26 -1.92 4.37 -6.63
N VAL A 27 -2.99 4.94 -6.11
CA VAL A 27 -3.10 5.46 -4.75
C VAL A 27 -4.25 4.75 -4.04
N VAL A 28 -3.96 4.17 -2.89
CA VAL A 28 -4.96 3.66 -1.95
C VAL A 28 -4.97 4.61 -0.77
N SER A 29 -6.08 5.31 -0.54
CA SER A 29 -6.25 6.19 0.61
C SER A 29 -7.20 5.53 1.61
N ALA A 30 -6.71 5.22 2.81
CA ALA A 30 -7.58 4.81 3.90
C ALA A 30 -8.50 5.98 4.30
N VAL A 31 -9.78 5.71 4.56
CA VAL A 31 -10.78 6.72 4.96
C VAL A 31 -11.47 6.39 6.29
N THR A 32 -10.94 5.40 7.00
CA THR A 32 -11.43 4.94 8.31
C THR A 32 -10.25 4.57 9.18
N THR A 33 -10.44 4.53 10.50
CA THR A 33 -9.39 4.23 11.48
C THR A 33 -8.90 2.79 11.52
N TYR A 34 -9.68 1.85 10.97
CA TYR A 34 -9.39 0.43 10.93
C TYR A 34 -9.95 -0.22 9.66
N ILE A 35 -9.21 -1.17 9.11
CA ILE A 35 -9.64 -1.97 7.95
C ILE A 35 -9.60 -3.44 8.36
N PRO A 36 -10.75 -4.13 8.50
CA PRO A 36 -10.75 -5.56 8.76
C PRO A 36 -10.16 -6.34 7.59
N ILE A 37 -9.62 -7.54 7.87
CA ILE A 37 -8.81 -8.29 6.90
C ILE A 37 -9.54 -8.61 5.59
N GLU A 38 -10.82 -8.94 5.62
CA GLU A 38 -11.56 -9.27 4.40
C GLU A 38 -11.72 -8.05 3.48
N GLN A 39 -12.04 -6.89 4.05
CA GLN A 39 -12.10 -5.64 3.27
C GLN A 39 -10.71 -5.20 2.80
N PHE A 40 -9.67 -5.43 3.61
CA PHE A 40 -8.30 -5.19 3.20
C PHE A 40 -7.94 -6.04 1.97
N LYS A 41 -8.21 -7.35 2.03
CA LYS A 41 -7.97 -8.27 0.89
C LYS A 41 -8.79 -7.87 -0.33
N GLU A 42 -10.03 -7.44 -0.17
CA GLU A 42 -10.88 -6.95 -1.27
C GLU A 42 -10.24 -5.75 -1.99
N ILE A 43 -9.82 -4.73 -1.22
CA ILE A 43 -9.17 -3.52 -1.75
C ILE A 43 -7.91 -3.90 -2.54
N PHE A 44 -7.04 -4.72 -1.96
CA PHE A 44 -5.77 -5.06 -2.60
C PHE A 44 -5.92 -6.08 -3.74
N THR A 45 -6.96 -6.91 -3.73
CA THR A 45 -7.31 -7.75 -4.89
C THR A 45 -7.68 -6.87 -6.09
N PHE A 46 -8.47 -5.82 -5.86
CA PHE A 46 -8.78 -4.85 -6.91
C PHE A 46 -7.53 -4.14 -7.44
N ILE A 47 -6.56 -3.80 -6.58
CA ILE A 47 -5.25 -3.28 -7.04
C ILE A 47 -4.51 -4.30 -7.91
N GLY A 48 -4.61 -5.59 -7.61
CA GLY A 48 -4.04 -6.64 -8.45
C GLY A 48 -4.66 -6.67 -9.84
N ASP A 49 -5.97 -6.51 -9.94
CA ASP A 49 -6.67 -6.42 -11.22
C ASP A 49 -6.30 -5.14 -11.99
N LEU A 50 -6.20 -4.02 -11.28
CA LEU A 50 -5.76 -2.74 -11.83
C LEU A 50 -4.33 -2.85 -12.37
N THR A 51 -3.44 -3.52 -11.64
CA THR A 51 -2.05 -3.76 -12.04
C THR A 51 -1.97 -4.52 -13.37
N LYS A 52 -2.80 -5.55 -13.55
CA LYS A 52 -2.85 -6.32 -14.80
C LYS A 52 -3.34 -5.49 -15.98
N LYS A 53 -4.43 -4.74 -15.77
CA LYS A 53 -5.16 -4.00 -16.82
C LYS A 53 -4.46 -2.71 -17.22
N GLU A 54 -4.01 -1.92 -16.24
CA GLU A 54 -3.48 -0.57 -16.42
C GLU A 54 -1.96 -0.48 -16.25
N LYS A 55 -1.28 -1.63 -16.05
CA LYS A 55 0.19 -1.71 -15.93
C LYS A 55 0.72 -0.84 -14.78
N ILE A 56 0.08 -0.93 -13.62
CA ILE A 56 0.53 -0.25 -12.41
C ILE A 56 1.92 -0.77 -12.02
N THR A 57 2.88 0.14 -11.87
CA THR A 57 4.26 -0.18 -11.47
C THR A 57 4.61 0.38 -10.10
N LYS A 58 3.82 1.37 -9.64
CA LYS A 58 3.98 2.04 -8.35
C LYS A 58 2.65 2.08 -7.59
N LEU A 59 2.72 1.78 -6.29
CA LEU A 59 1.59 1.87 -5.38
C LEU A 59 1.92 2.75 -4.18
N ILE A 60 1.11 3.77 -3.98
CA ILE A 60 1.13 4.62 -2.80
C ILE A 60 -0.01 4.17 -1.88
N PHE A 61 0.32 3.79 -0.66
CA PHE A 61 -0.67 3.53 0.37
C PHE A 61 -0.64 4.67 1.40
N ASP A 62 -1.63 5.54 1.32
CA ASP A 62 -1.88 6.58 2.30
C ASP A 62 -2.68 5.99 3.47
N LYS A 63 -2.01 5.90 4.62
CA LYS A 63 -2.50 5.24 5.84
C LYS A 63 -2.81 6.26 6.93
N ARG A 64 -2.76 7.56 6.65
CA ARG A 64 -2.83 8.63 7.67
C ARG A 64 -4.07 8.57 8.54
N GLU A 65 -5.19 8.10 8.00
CA GLU A 65 -6.45 7.93 8.74
C GLU A 65 -6.47 6.70 9.65
N LEU A 66 -5.54 5.75 9.52
CA LEU A 66 -5.51 4.55 10.37
C LEU A 66 -5.01 4.88 11.77
N SER A 67 -5.62 4.29 12.79
CA SER A 67 -5.08 4.27 14.15
C SER A 67 -4.84 2.85 14.66
N VAL A 68 -5.39 1.84 13.98
CA VAL A 68 -5.24 0.43 14.38
C VAL A 68 -4.35 -0.32 13.41
N PHE A 69 -3.27 -0.89 13.95
CA PHE A 69 -2.38 -1.79 13.21
C PHE A 69 -2.91 -3.23 13.25
N HIS A 70 -3.14 -3.84 12.09
CA HIS A 70 -3.62 -5.22 11.98
C HIS A 70 -2.53 -6.15 11.42
N GLN A 71 -1.84 -6.89 12.29
CA GLN A 71 -0.74 -7.79 11.92
C GLN A 71 -1.13 -8.85 10.87
N PRO A 72 -2.29 -9.54 10.95
CA PRO A 72 -2.67 -10.54 9.95
C PRO A 72 -2.78 -9.95 8.53
N SER A 73 -3.32 -8.72 8.42
CA SER A 73 -3.37 -8.02 7.13
C SER A 73 -1.97 -7.67 6.62
N MET A 74 -1.06 -7.24 7.50
CA MET A 74 0.31 -6.91 7.10
C MET A 74 1.08 -8.14 6.64
N GLU A 75 0.95 -9.27 7.32
CA GLU A 75 1.61 -10.51 6.93
C GLU A 75 1.13 -10.97 5.56
N TRP A 76 -0.19 -11.16 5.37
CA TRP A 76 -0.79 -11.50 4.08
C TRP A 76 -0.35 -10.55 2.96
N TYR A 77 -0.35 -9.24 3.24
CA TYR A 77 0.06 -8.21 2.28
C TYR A 77 1.51 -8.37 1.81
N PHE A 78 2.41 -8.76 2.72
CA PHE A 78 3.84 -8.89 2.42
C PHE A 78 4.19 -10.24 1.81
N VAL A 79 3.60 -11.33 2.30
CA VAL A 79 4.05 -12.69 1.98
C VAL A 79 3.22 -13.37 0.90
N GLU A 80 1.98 -12.93 0.66
CA GLU A 80 1.14 -13.50 -0.38
C GLU A 80 0.85 -12.50 -1.48
N TRP A 81 0.37 -11.32 -1.12
CA TRP A 81 -0.09 -10.36 -2.12
C TRP A 81 1.07 -9.76 -2.91
N LYS A 82 2.13 -9.31 -2.23
CA LYS A 82 3.33 -8.76 -2.88
C LYS A 82 4.07 -9.77 -3.75
N GLU A 83 4.07 -11.06 -3.40
CA GLU A 83 4.64 -12.10 -4.27
C GLU A 83 4.01 -12.05 -5.66
N LYS A 84 2.68 -12.02 -5.72
CA LYS A 84 1.93 -11.93 -6.98
C LYS A 84 2.15 -10.59 -7.68
N MET A 85 2.20 -9.49 -6.92
CA MET A 85 2.37 -8.15 -7.50
C MET A 85 3.75 -7.93 -8.09
N TYR A 86 4.78 -8.51 -7.48
CA TYR A 86 6.14 -8.48 -8.02
C TYR A 86 6.18 -9.05 -9.44
N ASP A 87 5.57 -10.21 -9.64
CA ASP A 87 5.54 -10.91 -10.92
C ASP A 87 4.71 -10.17 -11.97
N LEU A 88 3.75 -9.35 -11.53
CA LEU A 88 2.96 -8.47 -12.39
C LEU A 88 3.65 -7.13 -12.70
N GLY A 89 4.83 -6.86 -12.13
CA GLY A 89 5.61 -5.65 -12.37
C GLY A 89 5.37 -4.50 -11.39
N LEU A 90 4.51 -4.67 -10.39
CA LEU A 90 4.33 -3.70 -9.31
C LEU A 90 5.46 -3.87 -8.29
N LYS A 91 6.51 -3.07 -8.46
CA LYS A 91 7.78 -3.18 -7.72
C LYS A 91 8.09 -1.99 -6.82
N THR A 92 7.39 -0.86 -7.03
CA THR A 92 7.60 0.35 -6.24
C THR A 92 6.44 0.56 -5.27
N HIS A 93 6.75 0.70 -3.99
CA HIS A 93 5.78 0.96 -2.94
C HIS A 93 6.17 2.17 -2.10
N ARG A 94 5.19 3.04 -1.86
CA ARG A 94 5.32 4.17 -0.94
C ARG A 94 4.24 4.09 0.11
N LYS A 95 4.56 4.49 1.32
CA LYS A 95 3.65 4.45 2.46
C LYS A 95 3.70 5.79 3.17
N ILE A 96 2.53 6.36 3.41
CA ILE A 96 2.38 7.55 4.25
C ILE A 96 1.73 7.06 5.54
N LEU A 97 2.43 7.21 6.66
CA LEU A 97 1.96 6.73 7.96
C LEU A 97 1.28 7.86 8.75
N PRO A 98 0.34 7.52 9.66
CA PRO A 98 -0.14 8.46 10.67
C PRO A 98 1.02 9.10 11.44
N LYS A 99 0.81 10.31 11.95
CA LYS A 99 1.71 10.97 12.91
C LYS A 99 1.46 10.45 14.33
N ASP A 100 1.43 9.13 14.47
CA ASP A 100 1.21 8.40 15.72
C ASP A 100 2.40 7.46 15.95
N GLU A 101 3.14 7.71 17.03
CA GLU A 101 4.38 6.97 17.33
C GLU A 101 4.11 5.50 17.69
N VAL A 102 3.00 5.21 18.36
CA VAL A 102 2.63 3.85 18.76
C VAL A 102 2.29 3.00 17.52
N PHE A 103 1.57 3.58 16.56
CA PHE A 103 1.28 2.98 15.27
C PHE A 103 2.55 2.74 14.47
N ARG A 104 3.43 3.74 14.36
CA ARG A 104 4.73 3.61 13.65
C ARG A 104 5.59 2.51 14.29
N GLN A 105 5.65 2.44 15.61
CA GLN A 105 6.36 1.40 16.34
C GLN A 105 5.75 0.01 16.11
N SER A 106 4.41 -0.09 16.10
CA SER A 106 3.69 -1.34 15.81
C SER A 106 4.00 -1.85 14.40
N VAL A 107 4.03 -0.96 13.40
CA VAL A 107 4.42 -1.29 12.02
C VAL A 107 5.88 -1.77 11.95
N LYS A 108 6.79 -1.14 12.69
CA LYS A 108 8.20 -1.56 12.77
C LYS A 108 8.33 -2.98 13.31
N ILE A 109 7.72 -3.25 14.48
CA ILE A 109 7.72 -4.58 15.11
C ILE A 109 7.12 -5.63 14.16
N GLY A 110 5.99 -5.31 13.52
CA GLY A 110 5.36 -6.20 12.54
C GLY A 110 6.26 -6.50 11.33
N ARG A 111 7.00 -5.50 10.83
CA ARG A 111 7.96 -5.67 9.74
C ARG A 111 9.14 -6.54 10.16
N ASP A 112 9.69 -6.32 11.35
CA ASP A 112 10.83 -7.09 11.86
C ASP A 112 10.47 -8.56 12.02
N LYS A 113 9.26 -8.86 12.50
CA LYS A 113 8.73 -10.23 12.58
C LYS A 113 8.63 -10.87 11.19
N ILE A 114 8.10 -10.16 10.19
CA ILE A 114 7.99 -10.67 8.82
C ILE A 114 9.38 -10.92 8.21
N ASN A 115 10.33 -10.00 8.38
CA ASN A 115 11.70 -10.14 7.89
C ASN A 115 12.39 -11.38 8.48
N LYS A 116 12.18 -11.63 9.78
CA LYS A 116 12.74 -12.79 10.47
C LYS A 116 12.13 -14.11 9.96
N ASN A 117 10.82 -14.14 9.74
CA ASN A 117 10.10 -15.36 9.39
C ASN A 117 10.15 -15.66 7.88
N PHE A 118 10.28 -14.64 7.04
CA PHE A 118 10.24 -14.74 5.58
C PHE A 118 11.39 -13.94 4.95
N PRO A 119 12.66 -14.27 5.25
CA PRO A 119 13.82 -13.48 4.82
C PRO A 119 13.99 -13.44 3.28
N ASN A 120 13.44 -14.42 2.57
CA ASN A 120 13.57 -14.56 1.12
C ASN A 120 12.32 -14.08 0.35
N GLY A 121 11.35 -13.43 1.00
CA GLY A 121 10.15 -12.96 0.31
C GLY A 121 10.48 -11.90 -0.74
N LYS A 122 9.79 -11.88 -1.89
CA LYS A 122 10.05 -10.96 -3.01
C LYS A 122 9.88 -9.49 -2.65
N TYR A 123 9.20 -9.17 -1.55
CA TYR A 123 9.14 -7.81 -1.02
C TYR A 123 10.53 -7.24 -0.66
N THR A 124 11.54 -8.10 -0.44
CA THR A 124 12.94 -7.70 -0.25
C THR A 124 13.60 -7.20 -1.54
N LEU A 125 13.06 -7.57 -2.69
CA LEU A 125 13.49 -7.15 -4.02
C LEU A 125 12.72 -5.92 -4.54
N MET A 126 11.79 -5.38 -3.76
CA MET A 126 10.96 -4.22 -4.10
C MET A 126 11.54 -2.93 -3.54
N ASP A 127 11.30 -1.81 -4.22
CA ASP A 127 11.58 -0.49 -3.67
C ASP A 127 10.43 -0.08 -2.74
N ILE A 128 10.59 -0.28 -1.43
CA ILE A 128 9.59 0.06 -0.41
C ILE A 128 10.11 1.20 0.48
N LYS A 129 9.52 2.38 0.37
CA LYS A 129 9.90 3.58 1.14
C LYS A 129 8.73 4.21 1.87
N TYR A 130 9.04 5.02 2.87
CA TYR A 130 8.09 5.90 3.53
C TYR A 130 8.21 7.31 2.95
N ALA A 131 7.08 8.01 2.93
CA ALA A 131 6.98 9.41 2.54
C ALA A 131 6.09 10.14 3.55
N GLU A 132 6.26 11.45 3.69
CA GLU A 132 5.46 12.23 4.65
C GLU A 132 4.26 12.93 3.98
N THR A 133 4.29 13.12 2.66
CA THR A 133 3.16 13.67 1.88
C THR A 133 2.90 12.87 0.62
N LEU A 134 1.77 13.15 -0.05
CA LEU A 134 1.45 12.53 -1.33
C LEU A 134 2.41 13.01 -2.43
N GLU A 135 2.78 14.28 -2.41
CA GLU A 135 3.75 14.88 -3.34
C GLU A 135 5.11 14.20 -3.25
N ASP A 136 5.61 14.03 -2.04
CA ASP A 136 6.84 13.28 -1.78
C ASP A 136 6.70 11.84 -2.27
N ALA A 137 5.63 11.15 -1.87
CA ALA A 137 5.37 9.78 -2.31
C ALA A 137 5.28 9.63 -3.84
N VAL A 138 4.85 10.66 -4.57
CA VAL A 138 4.83 10.66 -6.03
C VAL A 138 6.21 10.91 -6.63
N ALA A 139 6.99 11.81 -6.03
CA ALA A 139 8.32 12.17 -6.51
C ALA A 139 9.37 11.07 -6.32
N ILE A 140 9.31 10.31 -5.22
CA ILE A 140 10.30 9.26 -4.90
C ILE A 140 9.96 7.88 -5.44
#